data_AF-A0A365TIU2-F1
#
_entry.id   AF-A0A365TIU2-F1
#
_cell.length_a   1.000
_cell.length_b   1.000
_cell.length_c   1.000
_cell.angle_alpha   90.00
_cell.angle_beta   90.00
_cell.angle_gamma   90.00
#
_symmetry.space_group_name_H-M   'P 1'
#
loop_
_entity.id
_entity.type
_entity.pdbx_description
1 polymer ?
#
loop_
_entity_poly.entity_id
_entity_poly.type
_entity_poly.pdbx_seq_one_letter_code
_entity_poly.pdbx_strand_id
1 'polypeptide(L)'
;MVAQQDEFETIANITAIESLLGTLIEGGGVSLCLDAAGARPEPIVLMEQHPGQTLVMDLSSVSYLLHHLQDGAAFYLRAQAQGKVVQTPLLHLTETRQAGGRFLCCCDYPATLAILQRRESFRAELRMGMVVTAGLYGSDTDVVEGELRDLSQDGCQLELPLAASGLLAAAVKPLTLAFTFPDGTYFEVLGNARHQKTDAERHLLRVGFNFVECSAEQERQIWYFVCEIEREAARYKKEEQSERQPSPLFALPNKRSGAGEMLGRRDIKRYATPMARRLVKVAAYLDAQLLSLKQGSDIDGRQLSRYADRILELHEEDREALLFASRCLSPEPLLVRHCIAVAIHLLDFVGASMPRELRKAIVASGLIHDLGKALVPQVLFKAPHFEASHREAISEHVQLLFDRLHNCQWLSAGIAQAVIRGINERMDGSGYPEGADKSDLSELAKASAVVDVVEAMRRDRADRPAKTAQQIYRHLLQHPHHFDMRWIKRYIEHFKALPVGSLACFSSQQQGWVLRLDDKGNPVEVLLAPTVEPPMRDNVGAVVRDNITERLGRAVSEIAVST
;
A
#
# COMPACT_ATOMS: atom_id res chain seq x y z
N MET A 1 10.66 -45.80 -13.71
CA MET A 1 10.96 -45.54 -12.29
C MET A 1 9.68 -45.75 -11.50
N VAL A 2 9.73 -46.67 -10.54
CA VAL A 2 8.60 -47.19 -9.77
C VAL A 2 7.96 -46.06 -8.96
N ALA A 3 6.64 -45.88 -9.06
CA ALA A 3 5.88 -44.99 -8.21
C ALA A 3 5.97 -45.49 -6.76
N GLN A 4 6.59 -44.71 -5.88
CA GLN A 4 6.47 -44.95 -4.44
C GLN A 4 5.01 -44.70 -4.05
N GLN A 5 4.29 -45.76 -3.68
CA GLN A 5 3.02 -45.65 -2.98
C GLN A 5 3.30 -45.06 -1.59
N ASP A 6 2.64 -43.97 -1.24
CA ASP A 6 2.73 -43.35 0.08
C ASP A 6 2.02 -44.28 1.09
N GLU A 7 2.76 -44.95 1.98
CA GLU A 7 2.18 -45.82 3.03
C GLU A 7 1.59 -44.97 4.17
N PHE A 8 0.25 -44.88 4.23
CA PHE A 8 -0.48 -44.31 5.36
C PHE A 8 -0.72 -45.37 6.44
N GLU A 9 -0.53 -45.00 7.71
CA GLU A 9 -0.88 -45.81 8.88
C GLU A 9 -2.32 -45.48 9.33
N THR A 10 -3.18 -46.48 9.47
CA THR A 10 -4.58 -46.25 9.90
C THR A 10 -4.71 -46.35 11.41
N ILE A 11 -5.26 -45.31 12.03
CA ILE A 11 -5.65 -45.30 13.44
C ILE A 11 -7.16 -45.49 13.61
N ALA A 12 -7.54 -46.21 14.65
CA ALA A 12 -8.95 -46.46 15.02
C ALA A 12 -9.26 -46.10 16.50
N ASN A 13 -8.29 -45.50 17.20
CA ASN A 13 -8.45 -45.13 18.60
C ASN A 13 -9.27 -43.84 18.72
N ILE A 14 -10.45 -43.93 19.37
CA ILE A 14 -11.41 -42.84 19.52
C ILE A 14 -10.76 -41.59 20.13
N THR A 15 -10.01 -41.70 21.22
CA THR A 15 -9.39 -40.54 21.89
C THR A 15 -8.32 -39.88 21.02
N ALA A 16 -7.60 -40.67 20.21
CA ALA A 16 -6.62 -40.14 19.26
C ALA A 16 -7.31 -39.44 18.07
N ILE A 17 -8.41 -40.01 17.57
CA ILE A 17 -9.24 -39.42 16.52
C ILE A 17 -9.84 -38.10 17.00
N GLU A 18 -10.44 -38.08 18.20
CA GLU A 18 -11.00 -36.87 18.83
C GLU A 18 -9.94 -35.77 19.00
N SER A 19 -8.74 -36.12 19.47
CA SER A 19 -7.65 -35.17 19.64
C SER A 19 -7.15 -34.59 18.32
N LEU A 20 -7.00 -35.44 17.29
CA LEU A 20 -6.55 -34.99 15.97
C LEU A 20 -7.62 -34.15 15.28
N LEU A 21 -8.88 -34.58 15.26
CA LEU A 21 -9.99 -33.80 14.72
C LEU A 21 -10.20 -32.51 15.53
N GLY A 22 -9.95 -32.53 16.84
CA GLY A 22 -9.96 -31.34 17.70
C GLY A 22 -8.89 -30.33 17.29
N THR A 23 -7.66 -30.83 17.04
CA THR A 23 -6.58 -30.00 16.49
C THR A 23 -6.95 -29.40 15.13
N LEU A 24 -7.69 -30.15 14.29
CA LEU A 24 -8.18 -29.66 13.00
C LEU A 24 -9.28 -28.61 13.13
N ILE A 25 -10.14 -28.71 14.15
CA ILE A 25 -11.17 -27.71 14.47
C ILE A 25 -10.53 -26.43 15.01
N GLU A 26 -9.56 -26.55 15.93
CA GLU A 26 -8.80 -25.41 16.45
C GLU A 26 -8.00 -24.70 15.34
N GLY A 27 -7.42 -25.46 14.42
CA GLY A 27 -6.72 -24.94 13.24
C GLY A 27 -7.65 -24.39 12.15
N GLY A 28 -8.93 -24.76 12.16
CA GLY A 28 -10.00 -24.19 11.33
C GLY A 28 -9.88 -24.41 9.83
N GLY A 29 -9.02 -25.31 9.34
CA GLY A 29 -8.77 -25.47 7.90
C GLY A 29 -8.52 -26.92 7.52
N VAL A 30 -9.40 -27.47 6.69
CA VAL A 30 -9.32 -28.84 6.17
C VAL A 30 -9.56 -28.80 4.67
N SER A 31 -8.88 -29.65 3.91
CA SER A 31 -9.17 -29.79 2.48
C SER A 31 -10.16 -30.92 2.23
N LEU A 32 -11.30 -30.61 1.64
CA LEU A 32 -12.25 -31.59 1.12
C LEU A 32 -11.81 -32.02 -0.28
N CYS A 33 -11.71 -33.32 -0.50
CA CYS A 33 -11.38 -33.90 -1.79
C CYS A 33 -12.53 -34.81 -2.24
N LEU A 34 -13.13 -34.54 -3.39
CA LEU A 34 -14.14 -35.43 -3.97
C LEU A 34 -13.49 -36.74 -4.44
N ASP A 35 -14.23 -37.85 -4.33
CA ASP A 35 -13.82 -39.15 -4.84
C ASP A 35 -14.02 -39.25 -6.37
N ALA A 36 -13.33 -38.37 -7.10
CA ALA A 36 -13.36 -38.32 -8.55
C ALA A 36 -11.94 -38.13 -9.10
N ALA A 37 -11.61 -38.83 -10.19
CA ALA A 37 -10.29 -38.77 -10.81
C ALA A 37 -9.97 -37.34 -11.27
N GLY A 38 -8.95 -36.73 -10.64
CA GLY A 38 -8.52 -35.36 -10.94
C GLY A 38 -9.23 -34.26 -10.15
N ALA A 39 -10.11 -34.61 -9.20
CA ALA A 39 -10.70 -33.64 -8.29
C ALA A 39 -9.62 -32.94 -7.45
N ARG A 40 -9.71 -31.61 -7.38
CA ARG A 40 -8.78 -30.80 -6.60
C ARG A 40 -9.21 -30.75 -5.13
N PRO A 41 -8.25 -30.65 -4.19
CA PRO A 41 -8.56 -30.38 -2.78
C PRO A 41 -9.11 -28.96 -2.62
N GLU A 42 -10.26 -28.87 -1.98
CA GLU A 42 -11.03 -27.64 -1.79
C GLU A 42 -11.06 -27.25 -0.31
N PRO A 43 -10.66 -26.02 0.06
CA PRO A 43 -10.53 -25.62 1.45
C PRO A 43 -11.90 -25.38 2.09
N ILE A 44 -12.16 -26.09 3.17
CA ILE A 44 -13.34 -25.96 4.02
C ILE A 44 -12.92 -25.75 5.48
N VAL A 45 -13.87 -25.34 6.31
CA VAL A 45 -13.64 -25.21 7.75
C VAL A 45 -14.36 -26.35 8.46
N LEU A 46 -13.61 -27.12 9.26
CA LEU A 46 -14.20 -28.07 10.21
C LEU A 46 -14.58 -27.27 11.47
N MET A 47 -15.87 -27.14 11.72
CA MET A 47 -16.42 -26.22 12.72
C MET A 47 -16.52 -26.86 14.09
N GLU A 48 -17.11 -28.05 14.13
CA GLU A 48 -17.42 -28.75 15.37
C GLU A 48 -17.33 -30.25 15.15
N GLN A 49 -17.02 -30.97 16.22
CA GLN A 49 -17.17 -32.41 16.29
C GLN A 49 -18.13 -32.78 17.42
N HIS A 50 -19.01 -33.72 17.14
CA HIS A 50 -19.74 -34.47 18.13
C HIS A 50 -19.21 -35.90 18.10
N PRO A 51 -18.28 -36.26 19.00
CA PRO A 51 -17.58 -37.52 18.92
C PRO A 51 -18.49 -38.73 18.80
N GLY A 52 -18.20 -39.59 17.82
CA GLY A 52 -19.00 -40.79 17.53
C GLY A 52 -20.36 -40.53 16.88
N GLN A 53 -20.74 -39.28 16.60
CA GLN A 53 -22.02 -38.92 15.99
C GLN A 53 -21.84 -38.19 14.65
N THR A 54 -21.37 -36.95 14.66
CA THR A 54 -21.30 -36.15 13.43
C THR A 54 -20.14 -35.15 13.47
N LEU A 55 -19.65 -34.82 12.28
CA LEU A 55 -18.76 -33.69 12.04
C LEU A 55 -19.52 -32.58 11.34
N VAL A 56 -19.36 -31.35 11.82
CA VAL A 56 -19.98 -30.16 11.25
C VAL A 56 -18.92 -29.34 10.53
N MET A 57 -19.20 -28.99 9.28
CA MET A 57 -18.30 -28.28 8.38
C MET A 57 -18.99 -27.05 7.80
N ASP A 58 -18.24 -25.99 7.53
CA ASP A 58 -18.70 -24.84 6.77
C ASP A 58 -18.18 -24.92 5.34
N LEU A 59 -19.10 -25.05 4.37
CA LEU A 59 -18.80 -25.08 2.93
C LEU A 59 -19.21 -23.79 2.22
N SER A 60 -19.41 -22.69 2.93
CA SER A 60 -19.80 -21.40 2.33
C SER A 60 -18.81 -20.93 1.27
N SER A 61 -17.51 -21.18 1.47
CA SER A 61 -16.42 -20.85 0.54
C SER A 61 -16.42 -21.68 -0.75
N VAL A 62 -17.07 -22.85 -0.72
CA VAL A 62 -17.11 -23.83 -1.81
C VAL A 62 -18.54 -24.23 -2.12
N SER A 63 -19.46 -23.27 -2.00
CA SER A 63 -20.91 -23.50 -2.15
C SER A 63 -21.30 -24.10 -3.51
N TYR A 64 -20.46 -23.93 -4.53
CA TYR A 64 -20.64 -24.59 -5.83
C TYR A 64 -20.54 -26.13 -5.77
N LEU A 65 -19.84 -26.69 -4.76
CA LEU A 65 -19.76 -28.14 -4.53
C LEU A 65 -20.98 -28.70 -3.82
N LEU A 66 -21.79 -27.86 -3.17
CA LEU A 66 -22.92 -28.31 -2.34
C LEU A 66 -23.90 -29.17 -3.15
N HIS A 67 -24.20 -28.77 -4.38
CA HIS A 67 -25.10 -29.55 -5.24
C HIS A 67 -24.54 -30.96 -5.48
N HIS A 68 -23.25 -31.09 -5.77
CA HIS A 68 -22.63 -32.40 -6.02
C HIS A 68 -22.61 -33.27 -4.75
N LEU A 69 -22.34 -32.66 -3.60
CA LEU A 69 -22.34 -33.36 -2.31
C LEU A 69 -23.75 -33.77 -1.89
N GLN A 70 -24.76 -32.93 -2.13
CA GLN A 70 -26.17 -33.23 -1.89
C GLN A 70 -26.71 -34.32 -2.83
N ASP A 71 -26.17 -34.41 -4.05
CA ASP A 71 -26.44 -35.51 -4.99
C ASP A 71 -25.75 -36.84 -4.58
N GLY A 72 -25.03 -36.85 -3.46
CA GLY A 72 -24.46 -38.06 -2.85
C GLY A 72 -22.99 -38.33 -3.19
N ALA A 73 -22.28 -37.36 -3.78
CA ALA A 73 -20.86 -37.52 -4.07
C ALA A 73 -20.05 -37.80 -2.79
N ALA A 74 -19.24 -38.85 -2.82
CA ALA A 74 -18.33 -39.19 -1.73
C ALA A 74 -17.14 -38.22 -1.71
N PHE A 75 -16.64 -37.92 -0.52
CA PHE A 75 -15.46 -37.08 -0.34
C PHE A 75 -14.64 -37.56 0.84
N TYR A 76 -13.37 -37.20 0.90
CA TYR A 76 -12.57 -37.35 2.11
C TYR A 76 -11.96 -36.02 2.51
N LEU A 77 -11.63 -35.92 3.79
CA LEU A 77 -10.99 -34.77 4.37
C LEU A 77 -9.51 -35.06 4.52
N ARG A 78 -8.67 -34.08 4.17
CA ARG A 78 -7.22 -34.15 4.32
C ARG A 78 -6.71 -32.87 4.95
N ALA A 79 -5.91 -33.01 6.00
CA ALA A 79 -5.32 -31.90 6.70
C ALA A 79 -4.04 -32.31 7.43
N GLN A 80 -3.34 -31.35 8.01
CA GLN A 80 -2.15 -31.63 8.81
C GLN A 80 -2.47 -31.32 10.28
N ALA A 81 -2.25 -32.32 11.15
CA ALA A 81 -2.41 -32.19 12.59
C ALA A 81 -1.18 -32.76 13.29
N GLN A 82 -0.62 -32.01 14.24
CA GLN A 82 0.51 -32.46 15.07
C GLN A 82 1.71 -32.96 14.24
N GLY A 83 2.03 -32.26 13.13
CA GLY A 83 3.14 -32.62 12.24
C GLY A 83 2.88 -33.84 11.34
N LYS A 84 1.67 -34.40 11.35
CA LYS A 84 1.28 -35.57 10.55
C LYS A 84 0.20 -35.20 9.55
N VAL A 85 0.24 -35.79 8.36
CA VAL A 85 -0.86 -35.65 7.40
C VAL A 85 -1.96 -36.63 7.82
N VAL A 86 -3.12 -36.10 8.15
CA VAL A 86 -4.31 -36.85 8.55
C VAL A 86 -5.31 -36.84 7.40
N GLN A 87 -5.88 -38.00 7.12
CA GLN A 87 -6.89 -38.19 6.09
C GLN A 87 -8.05 -39.04 6.63
N THR A 88 -9.28 -38.63 6.37
CA THR A 88 -10.46 -39.43 6.71
C THR A 88 -10.69 -40.54 5.69
N PRO A 89 -11.48 -41.57 6.02
CA PRO A 89 -12.15 -42.39 5.00
C PRO A 89 -13.07 -41.53 4.13
N LEU A 90 -13.64 -42.15 3.10
CA LEU A 90 -14.73 -41.54 2.34
C LEU A 90 -15.93 -41.31 3.25
N LEU A 91 -16.48 -40.11 3.15
CA LEU A 91 -17.61 -39.57 3.89
C LEU A 91 -18.69 -39.15 2.90
N HIS A 92 -19.92 -39.07 3.41
CA HIS A 92 -21.07 -38.55 2.68
C HIS A 92 -21.74 -37.47 3.50
N LEU A 93 -22.36 -36.53 2.79
CA LEU A 93 -23.12 -35.46 3.41
C LEU A 93 -24.45 -36.03 3.95
N THR A 94 -24.73 -35.80 5.23
CA THR A 94 -25.95 -36.30 5.89
C THR A 94 -27.00 -35.21 6.03
N GLU A 95 -26.58 -33.97 6.28
CA GLU A 95 -27.49 -32.84 6.46
C GLU A 95 -26.85 -31.53 5.97
N THR A 96 -27.65 -30.61 5.45
CA THR A 96 -27.24 -29.23 5.14
C THR A 96 -28.19 -28.24 5.81
N ARG A 97 -27.63 -27.23 6.48
CA ARG A 97 -28.37 -26.15 7.13
C ARG A 97 -27.86 -24.81 6.63
N GLN A 98 -28.77 -23.91 6.31
CA GLN A 98 -28.44 -22.53 5.96
C GLN A 98 -28.81 -21.60 7.13
N ALA A 99 -27.82 -20.92 7.71
CA ALA A 99 -28.03 -19.99 8.82
C ALA A 99 -27.11 -18.78 8.67
N GLY A 100 -27.67 -17.57 8.74
CA GLY A 100 -26.89 -16.32 8.71
C GLY A 100 -26.03 -16.12 7.45
N GLY A 101 -26.43 -16.70 6.31
CA GLY A 101 -25.66 -16.65 5.05
C GLY A 101 -24.54 -17.68 4.93
N ARG A 102 -24.41 -18.61 5.88
CA ARG A 102 -23.46 -19.73 5.84
C ARG A 102 -24.15 -21.06 5.49
N PHE A 103 -23.42 -21.93 4.81
CA PHE A 103 -23.82 -23.31 4.49
C PHE A 103 -23.09 -24.28 5.41
N LEU A 104 -23.74 -24.63 6.52
CA LEU A 104 -23.25 -25.61 7.48
C LEU A 104 -23.71 -27.00 7.05
N CYS A 105 -22.80 -27.94 7.05
CA CYS A 105 -22.97 -29.27 6.49
C CYS A 105 -22.50 -30.31 7.47
N CYS A 106 -23.29 -31.36 7.65
CA CYS A 106 -22.99 -32.45 8.56
C CYS A 106 -22.59 -33.69 7.77
N CYS A 107 -21.64 -34.45 8.29
CA CYS A 107 -21.35 -35.81 7.85
C CYS A 107 -21.16 -36.74 9.06
N ASP A 108 -21.14 -38.05 8.81
CA ASP A 108 -20.91 -39.02 9.87
C ASP A 108 -19.51 -38.90 10.48
N TYR A 109 -19.40 -39.19 11.77
CA TYR A 109 -18.10 -39.20 12.46
C TYR A 109 -17.23 -40.37 11.97
N PRO A 110 -15.99 -40.12 11.52
CA PRO A 110 -15.14 -41.18 10.96
C PRO A 110 -14.69 -42.16 12.05
N ALA A 111 -14.86 -43.46 11.79
CA ALA A 111 -14.41 -44.52 12.70
C ALA A 111 -12.89 -44.74 12.69
N THR A 112 -12.21 -44.30 11.63
CA THR A 112 -10.77 -44.42 11.46
C THR A 112 -10.19 -43.18 10.80
N LEU A 113 -8.88 -42.96 10.94
CA LEU A 113 -8.13 -41.94 10.21
C LEU A 113 -6.84 -42.55 9.66
N ALA A 114 -6.46 -42.18 8.44
CA ALA A 114 -5.18 -42.52 7.82
C ALA A 114 -4.15 -41.41 8.11
N ILE A 115 -2.96 -41.80 8.53
CA ILE A 115 -1.90 -40.89 8.98
C ILE A 115 -0.63 -41.17 8.20
N LEU A 116 -0.04 -40.15 7.58
CA LEU A 116 1.26 -40.23 6.94
C LEU A 116 2.28 -39.39 7.70
N GLN A 117 3.35 -40.04 8.16
CA GLN A 117 4.48 -39.40 8.83
C GLN A 117 5.73 -39.56 7.95
N ARG A 118 6.01 -38.54 7.13
CA ARG A 118 7.28 -38.44 6.38
C ARG A 118 8.32 -37.71 7.23
N ARG A 119 9.61 -37.89 6.89
CA ARG A 119 10.78 -37.23 7.50
C ARG A 119 10.45 -35.82 8.02
N GLU A 120 10.93 -35.58 9.24
CA GLU A 120 10.66 -34.43 10.11
C GLU A 120 10.56 -33.11 9.34
N SER A 121 9.34 -32.55 9.36
CA SER A 121 8.86 -31.32 8.74
C SER A 121 8.86 -31.21 7.19
N PHE A 122 7.67 -30.93 6.67
CA PHE A 122 7.45 -30.48 5.29
C PHE A 122 8.22 -29.18 5.00
N ARG A 123 8.85 -29.09 3.81
CA ARG A 123 9.58 -27.89 3.36
C ARG A 123 8.82 -27.17 2.25
N ALA A 124 8.47 -25.91 2.50
CA ALA A 124 7.85 -25.05 1.49
C ALA A 124 8.93 -24.32 0.68
N GLU A 125 8.92 -24.53 -0.65
CA GLU A 125 9.87 -23.90 -1.59
C GLU A 125 9.33 -22.57 -2.13
N LEU A 126 10.16 -21.53 -2.09
CA LEU A 126 9.81 -20.22 -2.65
C LEU A 126 10.03 -20.22 -4.17
N ARG A 127 9.00 -19.81 -4.92
CA ARG A 127 9.03 -19.75 -6.40
C ARG A 127 9.40 -18.35 -6.91
N MET A 128 9.65 -18.24 -8.21
CA MET A 128 9.87 -16.94 -8.88
C MET A 128 8.76 -15.93 -8.54
N GLY A 129 9.13 -14.81 -7.93
CA GLY A 129 8.20 -13.77 -7.46
C GLY A 129 7.89 -13.80 -5.96
N MET A 130 8.28 -14.86 -5.25
CA MET A 130 8.20 -14.97 -3.79
C MET A 130 9.56 -14.65 -3.18
N VAL A 131 9.83 -13.37 -2.92
CA VAL A 131 11.12 -12.91 -2.38
C VAL A 131 10.96 -12.66 -0.89
N VAL A 132 11.70 -13.41 -0.07
CA VAL A 132 11.83 -13.16 1.37
C VAL A 132 13.31 -12.87 1.63
N THR A 133 13.58 -11.67 2.13
CA THR A 133 14.94 -11.23 2.42
C THR A 133 15.40 -11.91 3.70
N ALA A 134 16.60 -12.47 3.69
CA ALA A 134 17.21 -13.13 4.81
C ALA A 134 18.50 -12.39 5.22
N GLY A 135 18.54 -11.88 6.44
CA GLY A 135 19.75 -11.33 7.05
C GLY A 135 20.45 -12.38 7.90
N LEU A 136 21.77 -12.49 7.73
CA LEU A 136 22.64 -13.29 8.58
C LEU A 136 23.53 -12.36 9.40
N TYR A 137 23.39 -12.42 10.72
CA TYR A 137 24.14 -11.57 11.66
C TYR A 137 25.24 -12.38 12.34
N GLY A 138 26.50 -11.93 12.17
CA GLY A 138 27.66 -12.44 12.89
C GLY A 138 27.95 -11.68 14.19
N SER A 139 29.12 -11.90 14.79
CA SER A 139 29.56 -11.16 15.98
C SER A 139 29.95 -9.71 15.62
N ASP A 140 29.06 -8.79 15.95
CA ASP A 140 29.28 -7.35 16.23
C ASP A 140 29.62 -6.35 15.11
N THR A 141 29.33 -6.62 13.82
CA THR A 141 29.00 -5.57 12.81
C THR A 141 28.73 -6.11 11.41
N ASP A 142 29.12 -7.35 11.11
CA ASP A 142 28.94 -7.92 9.78
C ASP A 142 27.52 -8.48 9.60
N VAL A 143 26.75 -7.83 8.72
CA VAL A 143 25.45 -8.30 8.25
C VAL A 143 25.59 -8.72 6.81
N VAL A 144 25.18 -9.95 6.51
CA VAL A 144 25.12 -10.43 5.13
C VAL A 144 23.67 -10.69 4.75
N GLU A 145 23.20 -9.94 3.75
CA GLU A 145 21.87 -10.12 3.19
C GLU A 145 21.88 -11.17 2.08
N GLY A 146 20.80 -11.93 2.00
CA GLY A 146 20.48 -12.81 0.88
C GLY A 146 19.01 -13.17 0.86
N GLU A 147 18.67 -14.32 0.29
CA GLU A 147 17.29 -14.71 0.03
C GLU A 147 16.95 -16.09 0.61
N LEU A 148 15.74 -16.22 1.15
CA LEU A 148 15.18 -17.51 1.57
C LEU A 148 14.76 -18.32 0.33
N ARG A 149 15.16 -19.60 0.29
CA ARG A 149 14.84 -20.52 -0.81
C ARG A 149 13.85 -21.59 -0.41
N ASP A 150 13.97 -22.13 0.80
CA ASP A 150 12.99 -23.01 1.41
C ASP A 150 12.88 -22.79 2.92
N LEU A 151 11.72 -23.12 3.49
CA LEU A 151 11.44 -23.05 4.92
C LEU A 151 10.70 -24.31 5.39
N SER A 152 11.07 -24.82 6.56
CA SER A 152 10.40 -25.90 7.28
C SER A 152 10.28 -25.56 8.76
N GLN A 153 9.57 -26.39 9.53
CA GLN A 153 9.41 -26.18 10.97
C GLN A 153 10.77 -26.22 11.71
N ASP A 154 11.72 -26.99 11.20
CA ASP A 154 13.00 -27.26 11.86
C ASP A 154 14.20 -26.49 11.25
N GLY A 155 14.00 -25.78 10.14
CA GLY A 155 15.09 -25.07 9.48
C GLY A 155 14.74 -24.42 8.14
N CYS A 156 15.77 -23.92 7.46
CA CYS A 156 15.62 -23.23 6.17
C CYS A 156 16.86 -23.40 5.26
N GLN A 157 16.71 -23.02 3.99
CA GLN A 157 17.82 -22.84 3.06
C GLN A 157 17.91 -21.40 2.59
N LEU A 158 19.10 -20.81 2.67
CA LEU A 158 19.40 -19.45 2.23
C LEU A 158 20.34 -19.45 1.03
N GLU A 159 20.19 -18.46 0.17
CA GLU A 159 21.12 -18.11 -0.90
C GLU A 159 21.77 -16.75 -0.56
N LEU A 160 23.09 -16.75 -0.37
CA LEU A 160 23.88 -15.62 0.11
C LEU A 160 24.98 -15.26 -0.91
N PRO A 161 25.52 -14.03 -0.91
CA PRO A 161 26.71 -13.68 -1.67
C PRO A 161 27.93 -14.51 -1.25
N LEU A 162 28.88 -14.76 -2.15
CA LEU A 162 30.10 -15.52 -1.83
C LEU A 162 30.89 -14.95 -0.63
N ALA A 163 30.78 -13.63 -0.39
CA ALA A 163 31.39 -12.95 0.75
C ALA A 163 30.92 -13.50 2.12
N ALA A 164 29.72 -14.11 2.18
CA ALA A 164 29.19 -14.75 3.38
C ALA A 164 30.04 -15.92 3.89
N SER A 165 30.87 -16.52 3.03
CA SER A 165 31.69 -17.68 3.40
C SER A 165 32.69 -17.35 4.51
N GLY A 166 33.18 -16.10 4.59
CA GLY A 166 34.09 -15.67 5.65
C GLY A 166 33.38 -15.60 7.00
N LEU A 167 32.17 -15.02 7.02
CA LEU A 167 31.34 -14.90 8.23
C LEU A 167 30.97 -16.28 8.77
N LEU A 168 30.57 -17.21 7.90
CA LEU A 168 30.20 -18.58 8.30
C LEU A 168 31.38 -19.39 8.85
N ALA A 169 32.61 -19.08 8.43
CA ALA A 169 33.82 -19.75 8.92
C ALA A 169 34.31 -19.17 10.26
N ALA A 170 34.08 -17.87 10.50
CA ALA A 170 34.52 -17.16 11.70
C ALA A 170 33.49 -17.17 12.85
N ALA A 171 32.22 -17.46 12.55
CA ALA A 171 31.14 -17.36 13.52
C ALA A 171 31.19 -18.40 14.65
N VAL A 172 31.00 -17.94 15.89
CA VAL A 172 30.66 -18.78 17.03
C VAL A 172 29.18 -19.14 16.92
N LYS A 173 28.86 -20.44 16.91
CA LYS A 173 27.48 -20.94 16.80
C LYS A 173 26.72 -20.76 18.11
N PRO A 174 25.41 -20.43 18.10
CA PRO A 174 24.52 -20.27 16.94
C PRO A 174 24.51 -18.87 16.32
N LEU A 175 24.07 -18.76 15.05
CA LEU A 175 23.95 -17.52 14.29
C LEU A 175 22.52 -16.98 14.35
N THR A 176 22.34 -15.65 14.34
CA THR A 176 21.02 -15.03 14.24
C THR A 176 20.61 -14.91 12.77
N LEU A 177 19.45 -15.49 12.44
CA LEU A 177 18.80 -15.41 11.15
C LEU A 177 17.60 -14.48 11.27
N ALA A 178 17.49 -13.49 10.39
CA ALA A 178 16.31 -12.62 10.31
C ALA A 178 15.64 -12.77 8.95
N PHE A 179 14.33 -12.99 8.93
CA PHE A 179 13.52 -13.06 7.72
C PHE A 179 12.59 -11.85 7.65
N THR A 180 12.57 -11.19 6.50
CA THR A 180 11.65 -10.11 6.21
C THR A 180 10.77 -10.52 5.03
N PHE A 181 9.50 -10.75 5.31
CA PHE A 181 8.49 -11.09 4.31
C PHE A 181 7.99 -9.82 3.59
N PRO A 182 7.47 -9.95 2.35
CA PRO A 182 6.95 -8.80 1.58
C PRO A 182 5.92 -7.95 2.32
N ASP A 183 5.13 -8.54 3.21
CA ASP A 183 4.13 -7.86 4.04
C ASP A 183 4.71 -7.03 5.19
N GLY A 184 6.04 -6.99 5.31
CA GLY A 184 6.75 -6.33 6.41
C GLY A 184 6.79 -7.18 7.69
N THR A 185 6.28 -8.42 7.67
CA THR A 185 6.45 -9.35 8.77
C THR A 185 7.93 -9.67 8.92
N TYR A 186 8.44 -9.43 10.12
CA TYR A 186 9.81 -9.64 10.51
C TYR A 186 9.87 -10.79 11.52
N PHE A 187 10.84 -11.69 11.34
CA PHE A 187 11.02 -12.82 12.23
C PHE A 187 12.49 -13.14 12.43
N GLU A 188 12.91 -13.30 13.68
CA GLU A 188 14.26 -13.68 14.06
C GLU A 188 14.29 -15.07 14.71
N VAL A 189 15.31 -15.85 14.36
CA VAL A 189 15.56 -17.17 14.95
C VAL A 189 17.04 -17.51 14.98
N LEU A 190 17.45 -18.27 15.99
CA LEU A 190 18.81 -18.79 16.07
C LEU A 190 18.93 -20.05 15.22
N GLY A 191 20.01 -20.12 14.43
CA GLY A 191 20.24 -21.18 13.47
C GLY A 191 21.69 -21.66 13.47
N ASN A 192 21.84 -22.97 13.28
CA ASN A 192 23.13 -23.60 13.08
C ASN A 192 23.31 -23.98 11.61
N ALA A 193 24.37 -23.47 10.97
CA ALA A 193 24.71 -23.87 9.61
C ALA A 193 25.11 -25.37 9.58
N ARG A 194 24.49 -26.12 8.66
CA ARG A 194 24.67 -27.58 8.49
C ARG A 194 25.41 -27.95 7.22
N HIS A 195 24.97 -27.45 6.08
CA HIS A 195 25.56 -27.77 4.78
C HIS A 195 25.70 -26.52 3.93
N GLN A 196 26.79 -26.42 3.18
CA GLN A 196 27.14 -25.28 2.33
C GLN A 196 27.48 -25.79 0.93
N LYS A 197 26.96 -25.12 -0.10
CA LYS A 197 27.27 -25.41 -1.50
C LYS A 197 27.56 -24.11 -2.25
N THR A 198 28.75 -24.03 -2.81
CA THR A 198 29.21 -22.86 -3.57
C THR A 198 28.87 -23.02 -5.05
N ASP A 199 28.31 -21.97 -5.66
CA ASP A 199 28.14 -21.83 -7.10
C ASP A 199 29.12 -20.77 -7.61
N ALA A 200 30.23 -21.24 -8.18
CA ALA A 200 31.32 -20.38 -8.64
C ALA A 200 30.97 -19.56 -9.89
N GLU A 201 30.05 -20.04 -10.74
CA GLU A 201 29.64 -19.32 -11.96
C GLU A 201 28.71 -18.15 -11.63
N ARG A 202 27.85 -18.31 -10.63
CA ARG A 202 26.88 -17.27 -10.23
C ARG A 202 27.37 -16.37 -9.10
N HIS A 203 28.56 -16.62 -8.57
CA HIS A 203 29.10 -15.95 -7.39
C HIS A 203 28.17 -16.01 -6.15
N LEU A 204 27.48 -17.16 -5.95
CA LEU A 204 26.51 -17.36 -4.85
C LEU A 204 26.85 -18.57 -3.97
N LEU A 205 26.44 -18.52 -2.71
CA LEU A 205 26.59 -19.56 -1.70
C LEU A 205 25.22 -20.00 -1.19
N ARG A 206 24.90 -21.29 -1.29
CA ARG A 206 23.69 -21.88 -0.70
C ARG A 206 23.99 -22.55 0.62
N VAL A 207 23.25 -22.20 1.66
CA VAL A 207 23.50 -22.68 3.02
C VAL A 207 22.22 -23.16 3.67
N GLY A 208 22.24 -24.37 4.22
CA GLY A 208 21.15 -24.91 5.03
C GLY A 208 21.39 -24.66 6.52
N PHE A 209 20.35 -24.18 7.20
CA PHE A 209 20.34 -23.95 8.64
C PHE A 209 19.31 -24.86 9.32
N ASN A 210 19.63 -25.32 10.53
CA ASN A 210 18.65 -25.88 11.45
C ASN A 210 18.40 -24.89 12.59
N PHE A 211 17.14 -24.67 12.94
CA PHE A 211 16.79 -23.78 14.04
C PHE A 211 17.14 -24.41 15.39
N VAL A 212 17.48 -23.58 16.36
CA VAL A 212 17.80 -23.98 17.74
C VAL A 212 17.14 -23.02 18.72
N GLU A 213 16.86 -23.51 19.93
CA GLU A 213 16.29 -22.72 21.04
C GLU A 213 14.99 -22.00 20.68
N CYS A 214 14.17 -22.58 19.80
CA CYS A 214 12.87 -22.02 19.44
C CYS A 214 11.89 -22.12 20.61
N SER A 215 11.23 -21.01 20.93
CA SER A 215 10.08 -21.02 21.81
C SER A 215 8.85 -21.60 21.11
N ALA A 216 7.86 -22.08 21.88
CA ALA A 216 6.59 -22.56 21.34
C ALA A 216 5.80 -21.49 20.54
N GLU A 217 6.07 -20.19 20.73
CA GLU A 217 5.52 -19.12 19.91
C GLU A 217 6.23 -19.02 18.56
N GLN A 218 7.56 -19.09 18.56
CA GLN A 218 8.36 -19.09 17.33
C GLN A 218 8.06 -20.32 16.46
N GLU A 219 7.92 -21.51 17.06
CA GLU A 219 7.53 -22.72 16.32
C GLU A 219 6.18 -22.56 15.61
N ARG A 220 5.20 -21.92 16.26
CA ARG A 220 3.89 -21.61 15.66
C ARG A 220 4.00 -20.59 14.53
N GLN A 221 4.84 -19.57 14.67
CA GLN A 221 5.07 -18.56 13.62
C GLN A 221 5.78 -19.17 12.40
N ILE A 222 6.80 -20.01 12.62
CA ILE A 222 7.49 -20.74 11.54
C ILE A 222 6.49 -21.62 10.79
N TRP A 223 5.64 -22.36 11.52
CA TRP A 223 4.60 -23.19 10.91
C TRP A 223 3.63 -22.38 10.04
N TYR A 224 3.18 -21.22 10.53
CA TYR A 224 2.35 -20.29 9.76
C TYR A 224 3.03 -19.87 8.45
N PHE A 225 4.32 -19.52 8.49
CA PHE A 225 5.08 -19.15 7.30
C PHE A 225 5.19 -20.27 6.27
N VAL A 226 5.45 -21.51 6.72
CA VAL A 226 5.52 -22.69 5.84
C VAL A 226 4.21 -22.88 5.07
N CYS A 227 3.06 -22.83 5.75
CA CYS A 227 1.75 -22.96 5.12
C CYS A 227 1.46 -21.86 4.08
N GLU A 228 1.83 -20.63 4.39
CA GLU A 228 1.59 -19.49 3.52
C GLU A 228 2.49 -19.47 2.28
N ILE A 229 3.75 -19.88 2.41
CA ILE A 229 4.65 -20.12 1.28
C ILE A 229 4.07 -21.21 0.37
N GLU A 230 3.61 -22.32 0.92
CA GLU A 230 3.01 -23.39 0.13
C GLU A 230 1.77 -22.92 -0.63
N ARG A 231 0.88 -22.20 0.06
CA ARG A 231 -0.34 -21.64 -0.53
C ARG A 231 -0.03 -20.72 -1.70
N GLU A 232 0.94 -19.82 -1.56
CA GLU A 232 1.32 -18.88 -2.61
C GLU A 232 2.06 -19.57 -3.76
N ALA A 233 2.94 -20.54 -3.47
CA ALA A 233 3.63 -21.34 -4.48
C ALA A 233 2.66 -22.16 -5.34
N ALA A 234 1.57 -22.65 -4.75
CA ALA A 234 0.52 -23.38 -5.47
C ALA A 234 -0.23 -22.49 -6.49
N ARG A 235 -0.29 -21.16 -6.30
CA ARG A 235 -0.92 -20.22 -7.24
C ARG A 235 -0.16 -20.06 -8.57
N TYR A 236 1.14 -20.31 -8.58
CA TYR A 236 2.00 -20.11 -9.77
C TYR A 236 1.95 -21.26 -10.81
N LYS A 237 1.24 -22.37 -10.54
CA LYS A 237 1.04 -23.44 -11.52
C LYS A 237 -0.10 -23.06 -12.50
N LYS A 238 0.26 -22.68 -13.73
CA LYS A 238 -0.63 -22.36 -14.87
C LYS A 238 -1.76 -23.38 -15.08
N GLU A 239 -3.02 -22.93 -15.09
CA GLU A 239 -3.92 -22.78 -16.28
C GLU A 239 -5.37 -22.44 -15.88
N GLU A 240 -5.71 -22.43 -14.60
CA GLU A 240 -7.01 -21.97 -14.11
C GLU A 240 -6.82 -20.85 -13.08
N GLN A 241 -6.62 -19.64 -13.59
CA GLN A 241 -6.67 -18.42 -12.79
C GLN A 241 -8.12 -18.14 -12.41
N SER A 242 -8.58 -18.59 -11.23
CA SER A 242 -9.85 -18.04 -10.70
C SER A 242 -10.05 -18.05 -9.18
N GLU A 243 -9.56 -19.02 -8.36
CA GLU A 243 -10.22 -19.19 -7.04
C GLU A 243 -9.38 -19.07 -5.76
N ARG A 244 -8.05 -19.01 -5.79
CA ARG A 244 -7.24 -18.93 -4.54
C ARG A 244 -6.77 -17.51 -4.21
N GLN A 245 -7.19 -17.01 -3.05
CA GLN A 245 -6.77 -15.71 -2.51
C GLN A 245 -5.25 -15.68 -2.24
N PRO A 246 -4.58 -14.53 -2.44
CA PRO A 246 -3.14 -14.37 -2.16
C PRO A 246 -2.79 -14.61 -0.69
N SER A 247 -1.57 -15.08 -0.44
CA SER A 247 -0.97 -15.12 0.91
C SER A 247 -0.79 -13.72 1.48
N PRO A 248 -1.20 -13.41 2.72
CA PRO A 248 -0.92 -12.13 3.36
C PRO A 248 0.57 -11.93 3.61
N LEU A 249 1.39 -12.97 3.82
CA LEU A 249 2.85 -12.83 3.97
C LEU A 249 3.53 -12.35 2.70
N PHE A 250 3.00 -12.77 1.55
CA PHE A 250 3.43 -12.32 0.24
C PHE A 250 2.57 -11.17 -0.30
N ALA A 251 1.59 -10.71 0.49
CA ALA A 251 0.85 -9.49 0.22
C ALA A 251 1.63 -8.34 0.84
N LEU A 252 1.96 -7.31 0.07
CA LEU A 252 2.57 -6.11 0.65
C LEU A 252 1.65 -5.56 1.77
N PRO A 253 2.20 -4.99 2.87
CA PRO A 253 1.46 -4.76 4.11
C PRO A 253 0.14 -4.02 3.86
N ASN A 254 -0.98 -4.69 4.12
CA ASN A 254 -2.32 -4.15 3.94
C ASN A 254 -2.70 -3.21 5.09
N LYS A 255 -2.70 -1.90 4.81
CA LYS A 255 -3.47 -0.91 5.60
C LYS A 255 -4.95 -1.30 5.60
N ARG A 256 -5.52 -1.70 6.73
CA ARG A 256 -6.99 -1.71 6.89
C ARG A 256 -7.50 -0.26 6.95
N SER A 257 -8.47 0.01 6.08
CA SER A 257 -9.29 1.23 5.98
C SER A 257 -8.57 2.47 5.42
N GLY A 258 -8.40 2.52 4.11
CA GLY A 258 -8.04 3.74 3.38
C GLY A 258 -6.97 3.50 2.33
N ALA A 259 -7.36 3.69 1.07
CA ALA A 259 -6.53 3.95 -0.11
C ALA A 259 -5.02 3.67 0.03
N GLY A 260 -4.55 2.58 -0.58
CA GLY A 260 -3.14 2.26 -0.70
C GLY A 260 -2.93 1.31 -1.87
N GLU A 261 -2.71 1.91 -3.03
CA GLU A 261 -2.55 1.28 -4.35
C GLU A 261 -1.42 0.25 -4.37
N MET A 262 -1.73 -0.99 -4.77
CA MET A 262 -0.77 -1.79 -5.52
C MET A 262 -0.46 -1.03 -6.81
N LEU A 263 0.79 -1.08 -7.29
CA LEU A 263 1.13 -0.95 -8.72
C LEU A 263 0.54 -2.12 -9.55
N GLY A 264 -0.70 -2.50 -9.28
CA GLY A 264 -1.60 -3.08 -10.27
C GLY A 264 -2.00 -1.95 -11.22
N ARG A 265 -2.22 -2.27 -12.50
CA ARG A 265 -2.65 -1.29 -13.52
C ARG A 265 -3.65 -0.29 -12.94
N ARG A 266 -3.22 0.96 -12.70
CA ARG A 266 -4.12 2.04 -12.28
C ARG A 266 -5.31 2.03 -13.23
N ASP A 267 -6.53 1.90 -12.69
CA ASP A 267 -7.74 1.88 -13.51
C ASP A 267 -8.05 3.30 -13.97
N ILE A 268 -7.37 3.71 -15.05
CA ILE A 268 -7.47 5.03 -15.67
C ILE A 268 -8.93 5.40 -15.98
N LYS A 269 -9.84 4.42 -16.11
CA LYS A 269 -11.25 4.67 -16.40
C LYS A 269 -12.01 5.27 -15.22
N ARG A 270 -11.47 5.28 -13.99
CA ARG A 270 -12.14 5.79 -12.78
C ARG A 270 -12.06 7.32 -12.61
N TYR A 271 -11.06 7.97 -13.19
CA TYR A 271 -10.86 9.42 -13.03
C TYR A 271 -11.89 10.23 -13.83
N ALA A 272 -12.42 11.29 -13.20
CA ALA A 272 -13.55 12.07 -13.72
C ALA A 272 -13.29 12.68 -15.11
N THR A 273 -12.09 13.21 -15.35
CA THR A 273 -11.77 13.96 -16.58
C THR A 273 -10.64 13.32 -17.40
N PRO A 274 -10.58 13.55 -18.72
CA PRO A 274 -9.42 13.16 -19.52
C PRO A 274 -8.11 13.80 -19.04
N MET A 275 -8.16 15.03 -18.53
CA MET A 275 -7.00 15.71 -17.96
C MET A 275 -6.49 15.00 -16.70
N ALA A 276 -7.39 14.59 -15.79
CA ALA A 276 -7.03 13.79 -14.62
C ALA A 276 -6.36 12.47 -15.00
N ARG A 277 -6.86 11.79 -16.04
CA ARG A 277 -6.25 10.55 -16.58
C ARG A 277 -4.81 10.76 -17.08
N ARG A 278 -4.46 11.96 -17.54
CA ARG A 278 -3.10 12.30 -18.00
C ARG A 278 -2.16 12.53 -16.82
N LEU A 279 -2.67 12.97 -15.67
CA LEU A 279 -1.90 13.13 -14.42
C LEU A 279 -1.57 11.79 -13.74
N VAL A 280 -2.31 10.73 -14.03
CA VAL A 280 -2.10 9.38 -13.48
C VAL A 280 -0.66 8.88 -13.65
N LYS A 281 0.00 9.21 -14.76
CA LYS A 281 1.41 8.84 -14.98
C LYS A 281 2.38 9.66 -14.12
N VAL A 282 2.05 10.92 -13.83
CA VAL A 282 2.82 11.76 -12.91
C VAL A 282 2.68 11.21 -11.49
N ALA A 283 1.45 10.87 -11.09
CA ALA A 283 1.18 10.24 -9.80
C ALA A 283 1.91 8.90 -9.65
N ALA A 284 1.90 8.07 -10.70
CA ALA A 284 2.67 6.83 -10.78
C ALA A 284 4.15 7.00 -10.56
N TYR A 285 4.72 8.03 -11.17
CA TYR A 285 6.11 8.35 -10.99
C TYR A 285 6.41 8.75 -9.54
N LEU A 286 5.62 9.67 -8.97
CA LEU A 286 5.85 10.13 -7.59
C LEU A 286 5.69 8.99 -6.57
N ASP A 287 4.70 8.13 -6.74
CA ASP A 287 4.49 6.95 -5.91
C ASP A 287 5.67 5.96 -6.00
N ALA A 288 6.21 5.74 -7.21
CA ALA A 288 7.43 4.97 -7.39
C ALA A 288 8.65 5.65 -6.73
N GLN A 289 8.79 6.97 -6.82
CA GLN A 289 9.87 7.70 -6.14
C GLN A 289 9.79 7.60 -4.63
N LEU A 290 8.59 7.59 -4.03
CA LEU A 290 8.41 7.37 -2.59
C LEU A 290 8.98 6.01 -2.15
N LEU A 291 8.77 4.97 -2.95
CA LEU A 291 9.34 3.63 -2.70
C LEU A 291 10.86 3.63 -2.88
N SER A 292 11.36 4.21 -3.96
CA SER A 292 12.79 4.32 -4.24
C SER A 292 13.54 5.07 -3.13
N LEU A 293 12.98 6.19 -2.64
CA LEU A 293 13.55 6.94 -1.53
C LEU A 293 13.68 6.08 -0.27
N LYS A 294 12.64 5.31 0.08
CA LYS A 294 12.67 4.40 1.24
C LYS A 294 13.71 3.29 1.12
N GLN A 295 14.05 2.89 -0.10
CA GLN A 295 15.13 1.95 -0.40
C GLN A 295 16.52 2.61 -0.42
N GLY A 296 16.61 3.89 -0.07
CA GLY A 296 17.86 4.64 -0.07
C GLY A 296 18.34 5.03 -1.47
N SER A 297 17.47 5.05 -2.47
CA SER A 297 17.79 5.53 -3.81
C SER A 297 17.54 7.04 -3.94
N ASP A 298 18.22 7.67 -4.90
CA ASP A 298 18.03 9.07 -5.24
C ASP A 298 16.84 9.27 -6.19
N ILE A 299 16.34 10.52 -6.28
CA ILE A 299 15.28 10.89 -7.23
C ILE A 299 15.78 10.69 -8.67
N ASP A 300 14.97 10.05 -9.52
CA ASP A 300 15.23 9.95 -10.96
C ASP A 300 15.05 11.32 -11.63
N GLY A 301 16.15 12.05 -11.74
CA GLY A 301 16.16 13.39 -12.34
C GLY A 301 15.71 13.42 -13.80
N ARG A 302 15.88 12.33 -14.57
CA ARG A 302 15.47 12.28 -15.98
C ARG A 302 13.95 12.18 -16.07
N GLN A 303 13.33 11.29 -15.30
CA GLN A 303 11.87 11.16 -15.25
C GLN A 303 11.23 12.40 -14.65
N LEU A 304 11.82 12.98 -13.59
CA LEU A 304 11.36 14.24 -13.02
C LEU A 304 11.28 15.35 -14.07
N SER A 305 12.35 15.49 -14.87
CA SER A 305 12.42 16.50 -15.95
C SER A 305 11.28 16.31 -16.96
N ARG A 306 11.04 15.06 -17.38
CA ARG A 306 9.98 14.71 -18.33
C ARG A 306 8.58 14.99 -17.78
N TYR A 307 8.33 14.66 -16.52
CA TYR A 307 7.02 14.89 -15.91
C TYR A 307 6.79 16.36 -15.57
N ALA A 308 7.84 17.12 -15.26
CA ALA A 308 7.75 18.57 -15.16
C ALA A 308 7.36 19.18 -16.51
N ASP A 309 8.05 18.83 -17.60
CA ASP A 309 7.67 19.27 -18.96
C ASP A 309 6.23 18.91 -19.28
N ARG A 310 5.81 17.70 -18.90
CA ARG A 310 4.43 17.26 -19.11
C ARG A 310 3.43 18.17 -18.42
N ILE A 311 3.64 18.53 -17.15
CA ILE A 311 2.74 19.44 -16.43
C ILE A 311 2.70 20.82 -17.11
N LEU A 312 3.83 21.33 -17.58
CA LEU A 312 3.86 22.59 -18.35
C LEU A 312 3.03 22.49 -19.64
N GLU A 313 3.17 21.41 -20.41
CA GLU A 313 2.37 21.18 -21.62
C GLU A 313 0.86 21.11 -21.31
N LEU A 314 0.47 20.42 -20.23
CA LEU A 314 -0.93 20.34 -19.82
C LEU A 314 -1.51 21.71 -19.43
N HIS A 315 -0.68 22.54 -18.79
CA HIS A 315 -1.06 23.89 -18.37
C HIS A 315 -1.24 24.82 -19.57
N GLU A 316 -0.34 24.71 -20.55
CA GLU A 316 -0.40 25.47 -21.81
C GLU A 316 -1.58 25.02 -22.70
N GLU A 317 -2.00 23.75 -22.61
CA GLU A 317 -3.17 23.23 -23.33
C GLU A 317 -4.50 23.70 -22.75
N ASP A 318 -4.70 23.52 -21.43
CA ASP A 318 -5.91 23.97 -20.73
C ASP A 318 -5.64 24.16 -19.23
N ARG A 319 -5.31 25.40 -18.88
CA ARG A 319 -5.01 25.86 -17.52
C ARG A 319 -6.09 25.43 -16.51
N GLU A 320 -7.35 25.76 -16.78
CA GLU A 320 -8.44 25.54 -15.83
C GLU A 320 -8.78 24.05 -15.70
N ALA A 321 -8.74 23.30 -16.81
CA ALA A 321 -8.91 21.85 -16.76
C ALA A 321 -7.79 21.18 -15.95
N LEU A 322 -6.54 21.66 -16.01
CA LEU A 322 -5.44 21.14 -15.20
C LEU A 322 -5.63 21.45 -13.71
N LEU A 323 -6.03 22.68 -13.36
CA LEU A 323 -6.36 23.05 -11.98
C LEU A 323 -7.46 22.15 -11.42
N PHE A 324 -8.54 21.94 -12.17
CA PHE A 324 -9.63 21.03 -11.76
C PHE A 324 -9.16 19.57 -11.67
N ALA A 325 -8.36 19.10 -12.63
CA ALA A 325 -7.83 17.75 -12.64
C ALA A 325 -7.01 17.40 -11.41
N SER A 326 -6.33 18.38 -10.79
CA SER A 326 -5.60 18.18 -9.54
C SER A 326 -6.50 17.78 -8.36
N ARG A 327 -7.82 18.04 -8.43
CA ARG A 327 -8.83 17.62 -7.43
C ARG A 327 -9.40 16.22 -7.69
N CYS A 328 -9.14 15.66 -8.87
CA CYS A 328 -9.73 14.40 -9.35
C CYS A 328 -8.82 13.19 -9.06
N LEU A 329 -7.87 13.31 -8.14
CA LEU A 329 -6.81 12.32 -7.90
C LEU A 329 -7.03 11.54 -6.58
N SER A 330 -8.26 11.48 -6.07
CA SER A 330 -8.56 10.87 -4.77
C SER A 330 -8.09 9.41 -4.57
N PRO A 331 -7.97 8.54 -5.61
CA PRO A 331 -7.39 7.22 -5.44
C PRO A 331 -5.90 7.22 -5.07
N GLU A 332 -5.16 8.26 -5.47
CA GLU A 332 -3.72 8.35 -5.26
C GLU A 332 -3.40 8.71 -3.79
N PRO A 333 -2.20 8.39 -3.29
CA PRO A 333 -1.79 8.76 -1.93
C PRO A 333 -1.88 10.26 -1.68
N LEU A 334 -2.28 10.64 -0.46
CA LEU A 334 -2.46 12.04 -0.06
C LEU A 334 -1.20 12.90 -0.31
N LEU A 335 -0.03 12.33 -0.06
CA LEU A 335 1.26 12.99 -0.30
C LEU A 335 1.50 13.27 -1.79
N VAL A 336 1.17 12.30 -2.65
CA VAL A 336 1.29 12.43 -4.11
C VAL A 336 0.33 13.49 -4.64
N ARG A 337 -0.94 13.46 -4.18
CA ARG A 337 -1.96 14.48 -4.51
C ARG A 337 -1.49 15.88 -4.13
N HIS A 338 -0.97 16.04 -2.90
CA HIS A 338 -0.44 17.32 -2.39
C HIS A 338 0.70 17.84 -3.26
N CYS A 339 1.68 17.00 -3.61
CA CYS A 339 2.80 17.42 -4.44
C CYS A 339 2.38 17.85 -5.85
N ILE A 340 1.49 17.10 -6.49
CA ILE A 340 0.95 17.46 -7.82
C ILE A 340 0.17 18.78 -7.75
N ALA A 341 -0.68 18.92 -6.73
CA ALA A 341 -1.46 20.12 -6.50
C ALA A 341 -0.60 21.36 -6.31
N VAL A 342 0.42 21.29 -5.43
CA VAL A 342 1.38 22.39 -5.20
C VAL A 342 2.14 22.74 -6.46
N ALA A 343 2.63 21.75 -7.22
CA ALA A 343 3.34 22.00 -8.48
C ALA A 343 2.48 22.74 -9.51
N ILE A 344 1.22 22.31 -9.69
CA ILE A 344 0.28 22.94 -10.62
C ILE A 344 -0.07 24.37 -10.17
N HIS A 345 -0.39 24.57 -8.89
CA HIS A 345 -0.76 25.89 -8.39
C HIS A 345 0.43 26.85 -8.39
N LEU A 346 1.66 26.37 -8.12
CA LEU A 346 2.85 27.20 -8.26
C LEU A 346 3.10 27.63 -9.70
N LEU A 347 3.04 26.69 -10.65
CA LEU A 347 3.17 26.99 -12.08
C LEU A 347 2.19 28.07 -12.50
N ASP A 348 0.94 27.92 -12.09
CA ASP A 348 -0.13 28.85 -12.42
C ASP A 348 0.08 30.23 -11.79
N PHE A 349 0.54 30.25 -10.55
CA PHE A 349 0.68 31.47 -9.75
C PHE A 349 1.89 32.33 -10.15
N VAL A 350 3.01 31.71 -10.54
CA VAL A 350 4.20 32.44 -11.01
C VAL A 350 3.99 33.03 -12.40
N GLY A 351 3.08 32.45 -13.19
CA GLY A 351 2.60 33.01 -14.46
C GLY A 351 3.58 32.84 -15.63
N ALA A 352 3.07 33.11 -16.84
CA ALA A 352 3.77 32.85 -18.10
C ALA A 352 4.94 33.80 -18.41
N SER A 353 5.06 34.93 -17.69
CA SER A 353 6.17 35.88 -17.87
C SER A 353 7.53 35.32 -17.44
N MET A 354 7.53 34.25 -16.64
CA MET A 354 8.75 33.60 -16.21
C MET A 354 9.28 32.65 -17.31
N PRO A 355 10.60 32.64 -17.58
CA PRO A 355 11.23 31.73 -18.53
C PRO A 355 10.81 30.27 -18.31
N ARG A 356 10.58 29.54 -19.40
CA ARG A 356 10.09 28.16 -19.36
C ARG A 356 10.96 27.25 -18.49
N GLU A 357 12.28 27.35 -18.58
CA GLU A 357 13.21 26.56 -17.77
C GLU A 357 13.06 26.81 -16.26
N LEU A 358 12.81 28.06 -15.85
CA LEU A 358 12.56 28.38 -14.45
C LEU A 358 11.20 27.85 -14.01
N ARG A 359 10.16 27.97 -14.85
CA ARG A 359 8.84 27.34 -14.59
C ARG A 359 8.95 25.83 -14.45
N LYS A 360 9.74 25.18 -15.31
CA LYS A 360 10.01 23.74 -15.25
C LYS A 360 10.70 23.34 -13.95
N ALA A 361 11.72 24.08 -13.53
CA ALA A 361 12.37 23.84 -12.25
C ALA A 361 11.41 24.04 -11.07
N ILE A 362 10.53 25.05 -11.10
CA ILE A 362 9.51 25.28 -10.06
C ILE A 362 8.55 24.10 -9.96
N VAL A 363 8.05 23.62 -11.12
CA VAL A 363 7.18 22.45 -11.18
C VAL A 363 7.88 21.21 -10.64
N ALA A 364 9.12 20.97 -11.06
CA ALA A 364 9.90 19.82 -10.60
C ALA A 364 10.13 19.85 -9.09
N SER A 365 10.52 21.01 -8.55
CA SER A 365 10.66 21.20 -7.11
C SER A 365 9.33 21.01 -6.38
N GLY A 366 8.22 21.57 -6.89
CA GLY A 366 6.89 21.39 -6.30
C GLY A 366 6.42 19.93 -6.32
N LEU A 367 6.74 19.17 -7.38
CA LEU A 367 6.40 17.76 -7.50
C LEU A 367 7.11 16.89 -6.46
N ILE A 368 8.28 17.31 -5.97
CA ILE A 368 9.08 16.50 -5.05
C ILE A 368 9.19 17.06 -3.63
N HIS A 369 8.83 18.33 -3.39
CA HIS A 369 9.18 19.09 -2.17
C HIS A 369 8.94 18.34 -0.86
N ASP A 370 7.88 17.54 -0.83
CA ASP A 370 7.37 16.87 0.36
C ASP A 370 7.67 15.35 0.36
N LEU A 371 8.31 14.80 -0.69
CA LEU A 371 8.57 13.35 -0.79
C LEU A 371 9.53 12.84 0.29
N GLY A 372 10.38 13.72 0.84
CA GLY A 372 11.20 13.39 2.00
C GLY A 372 10.38 12.94 3.22
N LYS A 373 9.08 13.28 3.30
CA LYS A 373 8.18 12.79 4.36
C LYS A 373 8.03 11.26 4.36
N ALA A 374 8.43 10.58 3.28
CA ALA A 374 8.54 9.13 3.23
C ALA A 374 9.64 8.56 4.14
N LEU A 375 10.65 9.37 4.45
CA LEU A 375 11.87 8.99 5.15
C LEU A 375 11.79 9.24 6.66
N VAL A 376 10.76 9.96 7.12
CA VAL A 376 10.51 10.21 8.55
C VAL A 376 9.46 9.23 9.10
N PRO A 377 9.43 8.98 10.43
CA PRO A 377 8.48 8.06 11.04
C PRO A 377 7.01 8.40 10.73
N GLN A 378 6.28 7.46 10.12
CA GLN A 378 4.91 7.71 9.64
C GLN A 378 3.88 7.91 10.77
N VAL A 379 4.23 7.53 12.01
CA VAL A 379 3.40 7.74 13.20
C VAL A 379 3.16 9.24 13.47
N LEU A 380 4.11 10.11 13.08
CA LEU A 380 4.03 11.55 13.28
C LEU A 380 2.83 12.19 12.55
N PHE A 381 2.46 11.65 11.38
CA PHE A 381 1.33 12.15 10.59
C PHE A 381 -0.05 11.65 11.08
N LYS A 382 -0.06 10.73 12.05
CA LYS A 382 -1.28 10.20 12.69
C LYS A 382 -1.51 10.76 14.09
N ALA A 383 -0.56 11.54 14.60
CA ALA A 383 -0.66 12.10 15.94
C ALA A 383 -1.81 13.13 16.01
N PRO A 384 -2.74 13.01 16.97
CA PRO A 384 -3.81 14.00 17.15
C PRO A 384 -3.29 15.33 17.72
N HIS A 385 -2.09 15.32 18.32
CA HIS A 385 -1.46 16.48 18.93
C HIS A 385 -0.02 16.60 18.41
N PHE A 386 0.36 17.81 18.01
CA PHE A 386 1.65 18.09 17.40
C PHE A 386 2.57 18.77 18.41
N GLU A 387 3.45 17.99 19.05
CA GLU A 387 4.44 18.47 20.01
C GLU A 387 5.67 19.06 19.30
N ALA A 388 6.51 19.77 20.05
CA ALA A 388 7.74 20.36 19.51
C ALA A 388 8.70 19.30 18.94
N SER A 389 8.81 18.14 19.60
CA SER A 389 9.60 16.99 19.13
C SER A 389 9.09 16.44 17.79
N HIS A 390 7.77 16.41 17.58
CA HIS A 390 7.17 16.01 16.29
C HIS A 390 7.53 17.01 15.18
N ARG A 391 7.63 18.30 15.50
CA ARG A 391 8.01 19.35 14.55
C ARG A 391 9.46 19.21 14.09
N GLU A 392 10.36 18.92 15.02
CA GLU A 392 11.77 18.67 14.74
C GLU A 392 11.96 17.43 13.87
N ALA A 393 11.37 16.29 14.25
CA ALA A 393 11.46 15.06 13.45
C ALA A 393 10.82 15.21 12.05
N ILE A 394 9.75 16.02 11.91
CA ILE A 394 9.18 16.31 10.60
C ILE A 394 10.08 17.25 9.80
N SER A 395 10.77 18.22 10.39
CA SER A 395 11.60 19.16 9.61
C SER A 395 12.76 18.47 8.89
N GLU A 396 13.26 17.36 9.44
CA GLU A 396 14.31 16.51 8.84
C GLU A 396 13.99 16.06 7.41
N HIS A 397 12.70 15.92 7.07
CA HIS A 397 12.27 15.48 5.75
C HIS A 397 12.83 16.34 4.62
N VAL A 398 13.07 17.63 4.88
CA VAL A 398 13.59 18.58 3.90
C VAL A 398 15.04 18.25 3.57
N GLN A 399 15.88 18.07 4.59
CA GLN A 399 17.28 17.72 4.39
C GLN A 399 17.43 16.32 3.78
N LEU A 400 16.66 15.35 4.30
CA LEU A 400 16.63 13.98 3.79
C LEU A 400 16.25 13.92 2.31
N LEU A 401 15.36 14.79 1.84
CA LEU A 401 15.06 14.89 0.41
C LEU A 401 16.20 15.56 -0.37
N PHE A 402 16.77 16.65 0.15
CA PHE A 402 17.87 17.37 -0.50
C PHE A 402 19.09 16.48 -0.77
N ASP A 403 19.40 15.59 0.18
CA ASP A 403 20.48 14.61 0.07
C ASP A 403 20.20 13.53 -0.99
N ARG A 404 19.01 13.52 -1.60
CA ARG A 404 18.57 12.58 -2.64
C ARG A 404 18.44 13.22 -4.01
N LEU A 405 18.93 14.45 -4.19
CA LEU A 405 18.85 15.21 -5.44
C LEU A 405 20.11 15.13 -6.31
N HIS A 406 21.08 14.26 -6.02
CA HIS A 406 22.35 14.18 -6.78
C HIS A 406 22.14 13.97 -8.29
N ASN A 407 21.12 13.19 -8.67
CA ASN A 407 20.77 12.91 -10.06
C ASN A 407 19.95 14.03 -10.75
N CYS A 408 19.63 15.10 -10.02
CA CYS A 408 18.82 16.24 -10.48
C CYS A 408 19.65 17.47 -10.82
N GLN A 409 20.87 17.31 -11.36
CA GLN A 409 21.82 18.42 -11.63
C GLN A 409 21.29 19.52 -12.56
N TRP A 410 20.26 19.23 -13.36
CA TRP A 410 19.61 20.20 -14.22
C TRP A 410 18.67 21.15 -13.45
N LEU A 411 18.28 20.80 -12.22
CA LEU A 411 17.40 21.59 -11.38
C LEU A 411 18.15 22.82 -10.87
N SER A 412 17.57 24.01 -11.04
CA SER A 412 18.15 25.24 -10.53
C SER A 412 18.25 25.19 -9.00
N ALA A 413 19.48 25.31 -8.48
CA ALA A 413 19.74 25.28 -7.04
C ALA A 413 18.96 26.36 -6.28
N GLY A 414 18.86 27.58 -6.83
CA GLY A 414 18.09 28.67 -6.23
C GLY A 414 16.58 28.39 -6.18
N ILE A 415 16.03 27.71 -7.19
CA ILE A 415 14.62 27.29 -7.19
C ILE A 415 14.39 26.15 -6.20
N ALA A 416 15.27 25.15 -6.17
CA ALA A 416 15.20 24.08 -5.19
C ALA A 416 15.27 24.63 -3.76
N GLN A 417 16.18 25.57 -3.48
CA GLN A 417 16.27 26.27 -2.20
C GLN A 417 14.94 26.97 -1.86
N ALA A 418 14.36 27.70 -2.80
CA ALA A 418 13.12 28.44 -2.55
C ALA A 418 11.89 27.54 -2.35
N VAL A 419 11.73 26.50 -3.17
CA VAL A 419 10.49 25.70 -3.27
C VAL A 419 10.53 24.43 -2.43
N ILE A 420 11.71 23.86 -2.16
CA ILE A 420 11.84 22.64 -1.33
C ILE A 420 12.22 23.03 0.11
N ARG A 421 13.26 23.86 0.30
CA ARG A 421 13.68 24.30 1.64
C ARG A 421 12.78 25.40 2.19
N GLY A 422 12.56 26.45 1.40
CA GLY A 422 11.87 27.66 1.85
C GLY A 422 10.34 27.56 1.96
N ILE A 423 9.71 26.50 1.46
CA ILE A 423 8.24 26.41 1.39
C ILE A 423 7.57 26.24 2.75
N ASN A 424 8.27 25.60 3.69
CA ASN A 424 7.82 25.41 5.07
C ASN A 424 8.23 26.57 6.00
N GLU A 425 9.00 27.53 5.48
CA GLU A 425 9.45 28.68 6.25
C GLU A 425 8.33 29.69 6.51
N ARG A 426 8.54 30.54 7.51
CA ARG A 426 7.59 31.59 7.95
C ARG A 426 8.37 32.87 8.19
N MET A 427 7.80 34.01 7.81
CA MET A 427 8.50 35.31 7.87
C MET A 427 8.91 35.76 9.28
N ASP A 428 8.36 35.15 10.32
CA ASP A 428 8.71 35.38 11.72
C ASP A 428 9.78 34.43 12.25
N GLY A 429 10.36 33.58 11.39
CA GLY A 429 11.36 32.59 11.76
C GLY A 429 10.80 31.36 12.47
N SER A 430 9.47 31.27 12.66
CA SER A 430 8.86 30.10 13.30
C SER A 430 8.91 28.86 12.41
N GLY A 431 9.21 29.02 11.11
CA GLY A 431 9.25 27.97 10.09
C GLY A 431 10.41 26.97 10.24
N TYR A 432 10.62 26.16 9.21
CA TYR A 432 11.69 25.16 9.16
C TYR A 432 12.10 24.90 7.70
N PRO A 433 13.31 24.35 7.43
CA PRO A 433 14.29 23.81 8.39
C PRO A 433 15.26 24.83 9.01
N GLU A 434 15.44 26.01 8.40
CA GLU A 434 16.46 26.99 8.78
C GLU A 434 15.92 28.03 9.76
N GLY A 435 14.60 28.18 9.89
CA GLY A 435 13.98 29.21 10.72
C GLY A 435 14.21 30.61 10.16
N ALA A 436 14.28 30.69 8.82
CA ALA A 436 14.64 31.90 8.09
C ALA A 436 13.61 33.02 8.29
N ASP A 437 14.10 34.24 8.50
CA ASP A 437 13.22 35.39 8.68
C ASP A 437 12.79 36.03 7.34
N LYS A 438 11.94 37.05 7.41
CA LYS A 438 11.43 37.76 6.23
C LYS A 438 12.51 38.24 5.26
N SER A 439 13.66 38.67 5.77
CA SER A 439 14.76 39.23 4.99
C SER A 439 15.59 38.16 4.29
N ASP A 440 15.66 36.97 4.86
CA ASP A 440 16.35 35.81 4.29
C ASP A 440 15.50 35.08 3.22
N LEU A 441 14.18 35.17 3.32
CA LEU A 441 13.28 34.50 2.38
C LEU A 441 13.22 35.19 1.01
N SER A 442 13.55 34.43 -0.03
CA SER A 442 13.33 34.85 -1.41
C SER A 442 11.84 35.07 -1.72
N GLU A 443 11.55 35.89 -2.73
CA GLU A 443 10.18 36.13 -3.17
C GLU A 443 9.46 34.85 -3.64
N LEU A 444 10.21 33.92 -4.24
CA LEU A 444 9.66 32.62 -4.62
C LEU A 444 9.34 31.75 -3.39
N ALA A 445 10.19 31.75 -2.35
CA ALA A 445 9.91 31.03 -1.11
C ALA A 445 8.64 31.57 -0.41
N LYS A 446 8.48 32.90 -0.35
CA LYS A 446 7.28 33.56 0.19
C LYS A 446 6.02 33.17 -0.60
N ALA A 447 6.10 33.14 -1.93
CA ALA A 447 5.00 32.69 -2.78
C ALA A 447 4.68 31.20 -2.55
N SER A 448 5.70 30.36 -2.50
CA SER A 448 5.60 28.92 -2.24
C SER A 448 4.93 28.60 -0.92
N ALA A 449 5.30 29.29 0.16
CA ALA A 449 4.69 29.11 1.48
C ALA A 449 3.18 29.39 1.48
N VAL A 450 2.72 30.37 0.69
CA VAL A 450 1.29 30.67 0.53
C VAL A 450 0.59 29.55 -0.25
N VAL A 451 1.18 29.07 -1.35
CA VAL A 451 0.58 27.97 -2.13
C VAL A 451 0.49 26.69 -1.30
N ASP A 452 1.57 26.29 -0.61
CA ASP A 452 1.58 25.07 0.19
C ASP A 452 0.55 25.09 1.31
N VAL A 453 0.43 26.20 2.06
CA VAL A 453 -0.54 26.26 3.14
C VAL A 453 -1.98 26.24 2.63
N VAL A 454 -2.26 26.85 1.47
CA VAL A 454 -3.57 26.76 0.83
C VAL A 454 -3.90 25.30 0.49
N GLU A 455 -2.99 24.61 -0.20
CA GLU A 455 -3.23 23.22 -0.61
C GLU A 455 -3.28 22.27 0.59
N ALA A 456 -2.45 22.50 1.60
CA ALA A 456 -2.48 21.75 2.85
C ALA A 456 -3.80 21.93 3.63
N MET A 457 -4.42 23.11 3.58
CA MET A 457 -5.67 23.39 4.31
C MET A 457 -6.94 22.91 3.59
N ARG A 458 -6.86 22.61 2.29
CA ARG A 458 -7.96 22.02 1.51
C ARG A 458 -8.21 20.54 1.76
N ARG A 459 -7.30 19.88 2.47
CA ARG A 459 -7.41 18.45 2.85
C ARG A 459 -7.61 18.25 4.34
N ASP A 460 -8.23 17.13 4.67
CA ASP A 460 -8.32 16.63 6.04
C ASP A 460 -6.94 16.25 6.58
N ARG A 461 -6.79 16.42 7.89
CA ARG A 461 -5.67 15.92 8.68
C ARG A 461 -6.22 15.28 9.95
N ALA A 462 -5.39 14.49 10.63
CA ALA A 462 -5.79 13.81 11.87
C ALA A 462 -6.33 14.78 12.94
N ASP A 463 -5.85 16.02 12.93
CA ASP A 463 -6.16 17.07 13.89
C ASP A 463 -7.22 18.08 13.41
N ARG A 464 -7.57 18.10 12.11
CA ARG A 464 -8.55 19.07 11.57
C ARG A 464 -9.20 18.65 10.25
N PRO A 465 -10.47 19.05 10.01
CA PRO A 465 -11.10 18.89 8.71
C PRO A 465 -10.53 19.85 7.66
N ALA A 466 -10.82 19.54 6.38
CA ALA A 466 -10.64 20.41 5.24
C ALA A 466 -11.39 21.74 5.39
N LYS A 467 -10.86 22.79 4.77
CA LYS A 467 -11.42 24.15 4.83
C LYS A 467 -11.77 24.68 3.44
N THR A 468 -12.77 25.56 3.39
CA THR A 468 -13.15 26.29 2.17
C THR A 468 -12.08 27.33 1.81
N ALA A 469 -12.01 27.75 0.55
CA ALA A 469 -11.09 28.79 0.09
C ALA A 469 -11.24 30.07 0.93
N GLN A 470 -12.48 30.48 1.23
CA GLN A 470 -12.74 31.65 2.06
C GLN A 470 -12.19 31.51 3.50
N GLN A 471 -12.33 30.33 4.12
CA GLN A 471 -11.77 30.07 5.45
C GLN A 471 -10.23 30.10 5.42
N ILE A 472 -9.63 29.56 4.37
CA ILE A 472 -8.17 29.56 4.17
C ILE A 472 -7.66 31.00 3.97
N TYR A 473 -8.31 31.80 3.12
CA TYR A 473 -7.94 33.19 2.91
C TYR A 473 -8.06 34.02 4.18
N ARG A 474 -9.12 33.80 4.98
CA ARG A 474 -9.25 34.44 6.28
C ARG A 474 -8.10 34.05 7.21
N HIS A 475 -7.71 32.77 7.25
CA HIS A 475 -6.57 32.32 8.04
C HIS A 475 -5.28 33.02 7.62
N LEU A 476 -4.97 33.05 6.31
CA LEU A 476 -3.79 33.75 5.78
C LEU A 476 -3.76 35.23 6.19
N LEU A 477 -4.87 35.94 6.00
CA LEU A 477 -4.98 37.37 6.32
C LEU A 477 -4.85 37.66 7.83
N GLN A 478 -5.20 36.69 8.68
CA GLN A 478 -5.06 36.78 10.14
C GLN A 478 -3.64 36.47 10.64
N HIS A 479 -2.75 35.94 9.79
CA HIS A 479 -1.37 35.61 10.16
C HIS A 479 -0.35 36.37 9.28
N PRO A 480 -0.38 37.73 9.26
CA PRO A 480 0.50 38.54 8.41
C PRO A 480 1.98 38.47 8.83
N HIS A 481 2.27 37.96 10.03
CA HIS A 481 3.63 37.72 10.51
C HIS A 481 4.22 36.42 9.96
N HIS A 482 3.37 35.47 9.58
CA HIS A 482 3.80 34.18 9.03
C HIS A 482 3.99 34.24 7.51
N PHE A 483 3.11 34.98 6.81
CA PHE A 483 3.02 35.00 5.34
C PHE A 483 3.05 36.43 4.78
N ASP A 484 3.72 36.62 3.64
CA ASP A 484 3.82 37.95 3.03
C ASP A 484 2.48 38.43 2.47
N MET A 485 1.99 39.56 2.99
CA MET A 485 0.70 40.13 2.62
C MET A 485 0.56 40.44 1.12
N ARG A 486 1.66 40.77 0.43
CA ARG A 486 1.63 41.03 -1.03
C ARG A 486 1.32 39.75 -1.79
N TRP A 487 1.95 38.64 -1.39
CA TRP A 487 1.73 37.32 -1.99
C TRP A 487 0.35 36.76 -1.65
N ILE A 488 -0.15 36.95 -0.42
CA ILE A 488 -1.52 36.58 -0.04
C ILE A 488 -2.54 37.30 -0.94
N LYS A 489 -2.44 38.63 -1.06
CA LYS A 489 -3.35 39.42 -1.89
C LYS A 489 -3.28 39.02 -3.36
N ARG A 490 -2.08 38.79 -3.89
CA ARG A 490 -1.88 38.31 -5.25
C ARG A 490 -2.51 36.93 -5.46
N TYR A 491 -2.41 36.03 -4.48
CA TYR A 491 -3.03 34.69 -4.55
C TYR A 491 -4.55 34.78 -4.61
N ILE A 492 -5.16 35.58 -3.72
CA ILE A 492 -6.61 35.77 -3.67
C ILE A 492 -7.12 36.41 -4.97
N GLU A 493 -6.41 37.40 -5.49
CA GLU A 493 -6.79 38.05 -6.75
C GLU A 493 -6.66 37.11 -7.96
N HIS A 494 -5.62 36.28 -7.99
CA HIS A 494 -5.35 35.35 -9.09
C HIS A 494 -6.33 34.18 -9.13
N PHE A 495 -6.60 33.56 -7.98
CA PHE A 495 -7.49 32.39 -7.89
C PHE A 495 -8.94 32.74 -7.60
N LYS A 496 -9.24 33.99 -7.25
CA LYS A 496 -10.56 34.52 -6.90
C LYS A 496 -11.15 33.86 -5.65
N ALA A 497 -12.29 34.36 -5.18
CA ALA A 497 -12.93 33.90 -3.95
C ALA A 497 -13.47 32.46 -4.04
N LEU A 498 -13.89 32.06 -5.24
CA LEU A 498 -14.42 30.73 -5.54
C LEU A 498 -13.60 30.13 -6.70
N PRO A 499 -12.40 29.59 -6.40
CA PRO A 499 -11.48 29.11 -7.43
C PRO A 499 -12.00 27.90 -8.20
N VAL A 500 -11.39 27.66 -9.37
CA VAL A 500 -11.56 26.39 -10.11
C VAL A 500 -11.24 25.22 -9.17
N GLY A 501 -12.12 24.21 -9.18
CA GLY A 501 -12.04 23.08 -8.26
C GLY A 501 -12.70 23.27 -6.91
N SER A 502 -13.37 24.39 -6.65
CA SER A 502 -14.28 24.53 -5.50
C SER A 502 -15.63 23.83 -5.76
N LEU A 503 -16.17 23.15 -4.75
CA LEU A 503 -17.53 22.62 -4.78
C LEU A 503 -18.49 23.73 -4.31
N ALA A 504 -19.25 24.29 -5.24
CA ALA A 504 -20.18 25.39 -4.97
C ALA A 504 -21.60 24.87 -4.74
N CYS A 505 -22.30 25.42 -3.75
CA CYS A 505 -23.74 25.27 -3.57
C CYS A 505 -24.44 26.51 -4.14
N PHE A 506 -25.43 26.28 -5.00
CA PHE A 506 -26.16 27.33 -5.70
C PHE A 506 -27.55 27.56 -5.07
N SER A 507 -28.17 28.71 -5.35
CA SER A 507 -29.48 29.06 -4.76
C SER A 507 -30.62 28.13 -5.18
N SER A 508 -30.45 27.33 -6.24
CA SER A 508 -31.34 26.22 -6.61
C SER A 508 -31.24 25.00 -5.69
N GLN A 509 -30.37 25.03 -4.68
CA GLN A 509 -29.97 23.89 -3.83
C GLN A 509 -29.20 22.79 -4.56
N GLN A 510 -28.91 22.97 -5.86
CA GLN A 510 -27.97 22.12 -6.57
C GLN A 510 -26.54 22.50 -6.20
N GLN A 511 -25.63 21.54 -6.31
CA GLN A 511 -24.21 21.75 -6.08
C GLN A 511 -23.39 21.25 -7.28
N GLY A 512 -22.22 21.85 -7.47
CA GLY A 512 -21.34 21.46 -8.57
C GLY A 512 -19.93 22.03 -8.43
N TRP A 513 -18.99 21.30 -9.03
CA TRP A 513 -17.60 21.69 -9.11
C TRP A 513 -17.41 22.80 -10.14
N VAL A 514 -16.76 23.88 -9.73
CA VAL A 514 -16.38 24.96 -10.65
C VAL A 514 -15.28 24.46 -11.60
N LEU A 515 -15.58 24.39 -12.89
CA LEU A 515 -14.62 24.01 -13.93
C LEU A 515 -13.94 25.22 -14.56
N ARG A 516 -14.68 26.32 -14.75
CA ARG A 516 -14.18 27.55 -15.37
C ARG A 516 -14.77 28.80 -14.76
N LEU A 517 -14.00 29.89 -14.82
CA LEU A 517 -14.37 31.22 -14.35
C LEU A 517 -14.33 32.26 -15.48
N ASP A 518 -15.17 33.30 -15.37
CA ASP A 518 -14.98 34.53 -16.14
C ASP A 518 -13.90 35.44 -15.51
N ASP A 519 -13.55 36.54 -16.17
CA ASP A 519 -12.56 37.52 -15.68
C ASP A 519 -12.92 38.13 -14.31
N LYS A 520 -14.21 38.13 -13.96
CA LYS A 520 -14.73 38.64 -12.69
C LYS A 520 -14.71 37.57 -11.59
N GLY A 521 -14.36 36.33 -11.91
CA GLY A 521 -14.34 35.20 -10.99
C GLY A 521 -15.70 34.53 -10.77
N ASN A 522 -16.66 34.71 -11.68
CA ASN A 522 -17.93 33.99 -11.64
C ASN A 522 -17.83 32.66 -12.39
N PRO A 523 -18.45 31.57 -11.89
CA PRO A 523 -18.50 30.31 -12.61
C PRO A 523 -19.23 30.42 -13.95
N VAL A 524 -18.58 29.92 -15.02
CA VAL A 524 -19.16 29.83 -16.39
C VAL A 524 -19.32 28.39 -16.87
N GLU A 525 -18.56 27.46 -16.30
CA GLU A 525 -18.70 26.03 -16.52
C GLU A 525 -18.65 25.29 -15.17
N VAL A 526 -19.67 24.45 -14.92
CA VAL A 526 -19.85 23.74 -13.64
C VAL A 526 -20.16 22.28 -13.90
N LEU A 527 -19.50 21.36 -13.20
CA LEU A 527 -19.79 19.93 -13.21
C LEU A 527 -20.68 19.59 -12.03
N LEU A 528 -21.94 19.20 -12.28
CA LEU A 528 -22.88 18.88 -11.21
C LEU A 528 -22.36 17.72 -10.34
N ALA A 529 -22.60 17.80 -9.04
CA ALA A 529 -22.12 16.83 -8.07
C ALA A 529 -23.29 16.32 -7.20
N PRO A 530 -23.80 15.09 -7.43
CA PRO A 530 -24.87 14.53 -6.61
C PRO A 530 -24.44 14.26 -5.15
N THR A 531 -23.16 14.04 -4.90
CA THR A 531 -22.60 13.77 -3.56
C THR A 531 -21.50 14.77 -3.19
N VAL A 532 -21.23 14.90 -1.88
CA VAL A 532 -20.14 15.72 -1.32
C VAL A 532 -18.89 14.86 -1.17
N GLU A 533 -18.34 14.43 -2.31
CA GLU A 533 -17.17 13.55 -2.38
C GLU A 533 -16.21 14.06 -3.47
N PRO A 534 -14.91 13.73 -3.40
CA PRO A 534 -13.97 14.09 -4.45
C PRO A 534 -14.45 13.63 -5.84
N PRO A 535 -14.24 14.44 -6.89
CA PRO A 535 -14.78 14.17 -8.22
C PRO A 535 -14.14 12.93 -8.86
N MET A 536 -14.95 11.90 -9.04
CA MET A 536 -14.66 10.64 -9.69
C MET A 536 -15.67 10.38 -10.81
N ARG A 537 -15.34 9.50 -11.76
CA ARG A 537 -16.20 9.30 -12.94
C ARG A 537 -17.62 8.83 -12.60
N ASP A 538 -17.78 8.10 -11.52
CA ASP A 538 -19.02 7.48 -11.04
C ASP A 538 -19.86 8.40 -10.15
N ASN A 539 -19.31 9.50 -9.63
CA ASN A 539 -20.00 10.42 -8.72
C ASN A 539 -20.14 11.86 -9.25
N VAL A 540 -19.92 12.08 -10.54
CA VAL A 540 -20.14 13.38 -11.22
C VAL A 540 -21.29 13.32 -12.22
N GLY A 541 -22.04 14.42 -12.31
CA GLY A 541 -23.21 14.56 -13.17
C GLY A 541 -22.90 15.26 -14.50
N ALA A 542 -23.92 15.95 -15.03
CA ALA A 542 -23.80 16.71 -16.27
C ALA A 542 -22.97 17.99 -16.08
N VAL A 543 -22.29 18.40 -17.16
CA VAL A 543 -21.65 19.71 -17.24
C VAL A 543 -22.69 20.76 -17.67
N VAL A 544 -22.77 21.83 -16.90
CA VAL A 544 -23.57 23.02 -17.17
C VAL A 544 -22.61 24.08 -17.70
N ARG A 545 -22.88 24.56 -18.92
CA ARG A 545 -22.12 25.63 -19.58
C ARG A 545 -23.03 26.81 -19.82
N ASP A 546 -22.48 28.01 -19.64
CA ASP A 546 -23.10 29.30 -19.89
C ASP A 546 -24.42 29.49 -19.11
N ASN A 547 -24.78 30.74 -18.85
CA ASN A 547 -26.01 31.08 -18.10
C ASN A 547 -26.14 30.33 -16.75
N ILE A 548 -25.01 30.09 -16.05
CA ILE A 548 -24.99 29.37 -14.77
C ILE A 548 -25.98 29.98 -13.77
N THR A 549 -26.06 31.31 -13.72
CA THR A 549 -26.99 32.02 -12.85
C THR A 549 -28.46 31.80 -13.19
N GLU A 550 -28.81 31.60 -14.46
CA GLU A 550 -30.19 31.30 -14.86
C GLU A 550 -30.55 29.84 -14.55
N ARG A 551 -29.61 28.92 -14.77
CA ARG A 551 -29.85 27.47 -14.64
C ARG A 551 -29.75 26.96 -13.20
N LEU A 552 -28.71 27.38 -12.48
CA LEU A 552 -28.41 26.94 -11.13
C LEU A 552 -28.69 28.02 -10.08
N GLY A 553 -28.82 29.28 -10.48
CA GLY A 553 -28.87 30.41 -9.56
C GLY A 553 -27.48 30.93 -9.19
N ARG A 554 -27.42 31.83 -8.20
CA ARG A 554 -26.14 32.39 -7.72
C ARG A 554 -25.42 31.38 -6.83
N ALA A 555 -24.10 31.35 -6.89
CA ALA A 555 -23.29 30.60 -5.91
C ALA A 555 -23.47 31.25 -4.52
N VAL A 556 -23.96 30.47 -3.56
CA VAL A 556 -24.30 30.93 -2.20
C VAL A 556 -23.18 30.61 -1.23
N SER A 557 -22.56 29.44 -1.36
CA SER A 557 -21.49 28.98 -0.48
C SER A 557 -20.59 27.96 -1.17
N GLU A 558 -19.41 27.75 -0.58
CA GLU A 558 -18.50 26.65 -0.93
C GLU A 558 -18.60 25.56 0.14
N ILE A 559 -18.57 24.31 -0.27
CA ILE A 559 -18.52 23.13 0.60
C ILE A 559 -17.07 22.63 0.62
N ALA A 560 -16.51 22.44 1.82
CA ALA A 560 -15.16 21.89 1.96
C ALA A 560 -15.17 20.39 1.64
N VAL A 561 -14.31 19.98 0.72
CA VAL A 561 -14.12 18.56 0.34
C VAL A 561 -12.63 18.26 0.29
N SER A 562 -12.23 17.20 1.00
CA SER A 562 -10.85 16.72 1.06
C SER A 562 -10.48 16.02 -0.25
N THR A 563 -9.90 16.79 -1.17
CA THR A 563 -9.63 16.42 -2.58
C THR A 563 -8.18 16.13 -2.89
#